data_AF-A0A072PPK7-F1
#
_entry.id   AF-A0A072PPK7-F1
#
_cell.length_a   1.000
_cell.length_b   1.000
_cell.length_c   1.000
_cell.angle_alpha   90.00
_cell.angle_beta   90.00
_cell.angle_gamma   90.00
#
_symmetry.space_group_name_H-M   'P 1'
#
loop_
_entity.id
_entity.type
_entity.pdbx_description
1 polymer ?
#
loop_
_entity_poly.entity_id
_entity_poly.type
_entity_poly.pdbx_seq_one_letter_code
_entity_poly.pdbx_strand_id
1 'polypeptide(L)'
;MAEKMITGSAERVSTQDKTDILQNEHIKFNQNIDDDWRVKEKKLVRKLDMTLMPVVWVLYLFNYLDRNNIAQARLNSFEGDLVLATAFSGLVAAGIFAGLDGTAGLAGWRWLFIIESAASFVAAIAAMFILPDYPESKTGSGRWLFTESERQFAVERIARDRVSTPENDRSVFHGLKLAVVDYRTWIFVLLLCANHTAYGFNNYFPTIMKAFNLGNTTLTLILTSPPYLVGAIISFLVAFSSDRNNERGFHIAVPIAVAVVGFVISVSTLNVPARYFGSFLYTSGCFSANAMVYSWAASTLNQTSEKRACATSIVNLLSQFGNVWSPYFFPKADGPRYLMAMLLMMGFSFLSIVCCMVMKCDLKRANHRLKAKGEEEGKDVVLFAL
;
A
#
# COMPACT_ATOMS: atom_id res chain seq x y z
N MET A 1 11.48 50.71 -57.04
CA MET A 1 11.36 49.26 -56.72
C MET A 1 11.84 48.95 -55.29
N ALA A 2 12.87 49.62 -54.77
CA ALA A 2 13.38 49.44 -53.39
C ALA A 2 12.40 49.88 -52.27
N GLU A 3 11.60 50.92 -52.50
CA GLU A 3 10.70 51.50 -51.47
C GLU A 3 9.51 50.58 -51.10
N LYS A 4 9.03 49.76 -52.06
CA LYS A 4 8.02 48.70 -51.81
C LYS A 4 8.58 47.48 -51.07
N MET A 5 9.90 47.26 -51.12
CA MET A 5 10.56 46.15 -50.40
C MET A 5 10.79 46.47 -48.93
N ILE A 6 11.12 47.73 -48.61
CA ILE A 6 11.36 48.20 -47.23
C ILE A 6 10.04 48.28 -46.45
N THR A 7 8.97 48.77 -47.08
CA THR A 7 7.63 48.85 -46.47
C THR A 7 7.05 47.46 -46.16
N GLY A 8 7.18 46.50 -47.08
CA GLY A 8 6.73 45.12 -46.85
C GLY A 8 7.57 44.35 -45.80
N SER A 9 8.81 44.76 -45.54
CA SER A 9 9.65 44.21 -44.47
C SER A 9 9.24 44.76 -43.09
N ALA A 10 8.95 46.06 -42.98
CA ALA A 10 8.50 46.67 -41.73
C ALA A 10 7.11 46.18 -41.30
N GLU A 11 6.20 45.95 -42.26
CA GLU A 11 4.86 45.41 -42.00
C GLU A 11 4.90 43.96 -41.50
N ARG A 12 5.79 43.12 -42.07
CA ARG A 12 6.02 41.73 -41.63
C ARG A 12 6.63 41.64 -40.23
N VAL A 13 7.58 42.52 -39.90
CA VAL A 13 8.16 42.58 -38.55
C VAL A 13 7.10 42.99 -37.52
N SER A 14 6.22 43.96 -37.85
CA SER A 14 5.15 44.39 -36.93
C SER A 14 4.04 43.34 -36.72
N THR A 15 3.80 42.49 -37.72
CA THR A 15 2.81 41.41 -37.62
C THR A 15 3.37 40.23 -36.84
N GLN A 16 4.66 39.91 -37.02
CA GLN A 16 5.38 38.89 -36.25
C GLN A 16 5.40 39.22 -34.75
N ASP A 17 5.76 40.47 -34.39
CA ASP A 17 5.75 40.96 -33.00
C ASP A 17 4.35 40.86 -32.36
N LYS A 18 3.28 41.17 -33.11
CA LYS A 18 1.91 41.03 -32.62
C LYS A 18 1.53 39.58 -32.36
N THR A 19 1.92 38.65 -33.23
CA THR A 19 1.71 37.21 -32.99
C THR A 19 2.49 36.70 -31.77
N ASP A 20 3.74 37.14 -31.58
CA ASP A 20 4.56 36.72 -30.44
C ASP A 20 4.03 37.29 -29.11
N ILE A 21 3.47 38.50 -29.10
CA ILE A 21 2.78 39.09 -27.94
C ILE A 21 1.51 38.29 -27.60
N LEU A 22 0.67 38.01 -28.59
CA LEU A 22 -0.56 37.23 -28.38
C LEU A 22 -0.24 35.80 -27.90
N GLN A 23 0.80 35.18 -28.45
CA GLN A 23 1.23 33.83 -28.07
C GLN A 23 1.80 33.81 -26.65
N ASN A 24 2.56 34.83 -26.24
CA ASN A 24 3.02 35.01 -24.87
C ASN A 24 1.88 35.31 -23.88
N GLU A 25 0.86 36.08 -24.29
CA GLU A 25 -0.34 36.30 -23.49
C GLU A 25 -1.15 35.01 -23.31
N HIS A 26 -1.30 34.21 -24.37
CA HIS A 26 -1.94 32.89 -24.29
C HIS A 26 -1.18 31.91 -23.37
N ILE A 27 0.17 31.91 -23.42
CA ILE A 27 0.99 31.07 -22.54
C ILE A 27 0.85 31.51 -21.09
N LYS A 28 0.94 32.82 -20.80
CA LYS A 28 0.75 33.36 -19.44
C LYS A 28 -0.66 33.13 -18.92
N PHE A 29 -1.67 33.23 -19.79
CA PHE A 29 -3.06 32.95 -19.46
C PHE A 29 -3.26 31.46 -19.11
N ASN A 30 -2.73 30.53 -19.91
CA ASN A 30 -2.78 29.10 -19.60
C ASN A 30 -2.00 28.74 -18.33
N GLN A 31 -0.83 29.34 -18.10
CA GLN A 31 -0.06 29.14 -16.86
C GLN A 31 -0.83 29.64 -15.63
N ASN A 32 -1.47 30.80 -15.70
CA ASN A 32 -2.29 31.33 -14.61
C ASN A 32 -3.52 30.45 -14.32
N ILE A 33 -4.13 29.85 -15.35
CA ILE A 33 -5.24 28.90 -15.20
C ILE A 33 -4.76 27.61 -14.53
N ASP A 34 -3.61 27.08 -14.95
CA ASP A 34 -3.03 25.86 -14.36
C ASP A 34 -2.60 26.09 -12.90
N ASP A 35 -2.04 27.25 -12.56
CA ASP A 35 -1.68 27.58 -11.19
C ASP A 35 -2.91 27.76 -10.29
N ASP A 36 -3.96 28.44 -10.75
CA ASP A 36 -5.23 28.56 -10.01
C ASP A 36 -5.92 27.19 -9.84
N TRP A 37 -5.87 26.34 -10.87
CA TRP A 37 -6.34 24.96 -10.82
C TRP A 37 -5.61 24.16 -9.74
N ARG A 38 -4.27 24.20 -9.71
CA ARG A 38 -3.46 23.47 -8.72
C ARG A 38 -3.70 23.94 -7.28
N VAL A 39 -3.99 25.22 -7.08
CA VAL A 39 -4.33 25.77 -5.75
C VAL A 39 -5.69 25.25 -5.28
N LYS A 40 -6.71 25.25 -6.16
CA LYS A 40 -8.04 24.70 -5.87
C LYS A 40 -7.98 23.19 -5.63
N GLU A 41 -7.18 22.49 -6.43
CA GLU A 41 -6.93 21.06 -6.30
C GLU A 41 -6.34 20.71 -4.93
N LYS A 42 -5.27 21.40 -4.51
CA LYS A 42 -4.65 21.17 -3.19
C LYS A 42 -5.62 21.42 -2.04
N LYS A 43 -6.46 22.45 -2.12
CA LYS A 43 -7.48 22.74 -1.10
C LYS A 43 -8.53 21.65 -1.03
N LEU A 44 -9.02 21.18 -2.19
CA LEU A 44 -10.00 20.11 -2.26
C LEU A 44 -9.44 18.79 -1.74
N VAL A 45 -8.22 18.40 -2.16
CA VAL A 45 -7.52 17.19 -1.68
C VAL A 45 -7.31 17.26 -0.18
N ARG A 46 -6.89 18.40 0.37
CA ARG A 46 -6.69 18.54 1.82
C ARG A 46 -7.99 18.42 2.61
N LYS A 47 -9.08 18.99 2.11
CA LYS A 47 -10.42 18.89 2.72
C LYS A 47 -10.95 17.46 2.66
N LEU A 48 -10.77 16.80 1.52
CA LEU A 48 -11.08 15.40 1.31
C LEU A 48 -10.26 14.51 2.25
N ASP A 49 -8.94 14.68 2.31
CA ASP A 49 -8.06 13.91 3.18
C ASP A 49 -8.38 14.13 4.66
N MET A 50 -8.61 15.37 5.11
CA MET A 50 -8.95 15.63 6.52
C MET A 50 -10.29 15.04 6.96
N THR A 51 -11.22 14.81 6.03
CA THR A 51 -12.55 14.29 6.36
C THR A 51 -12.68 12.80 6.09
N LEU A 52 -12.20 12.35 4.93
CA LEU A 52 -12.21 10.93 4.55
C LEU A 52 -11.11 10.14 5.24
N MET A 53 -9.88 10.66 5.43
CA MET A 53 -8.81 9.84 6.01
C MET A 53 -9.19 9.30 7.39
N PRO A 54 -9.61 10.11 8.38
CA PRO A 54 -9.90 9.59 9.72
C PRO A 54 -11.11 8.65 9.74
N VAL A 55 -12.11 8.91 8.91
CA VAL A 55 -13.34 8.11 8.83
C VAL A 55 -13.07 6.79 8.13
N VAL A 56 -12.34 6.81 7.02
CA VAL A 56 -11.82 5.61 6.37
C VAL A 56 -10.91 4.87 7.34
N TRP A 57 -10.07 5.56 8.11
CA TRP A 57 -9.23 4.95 9.14
C TRP A 57 -10.03 4.16 10.16
N VAL A 58 -11.06 4.78 10.73
CA VAL A 58 -11.95 4.16 11.73
C VAL A 58 -12.75 3.02 11.09
N LEU A 59 -13.27 3.21 9.88
CA LEU A 59 -14.01 2.16 9.18
C LEU A 59 -13.12 0.99 8.81
N TYR A 60 -11.89 1.24 8.37
CA TYR A 60 -10.94 0.19 8.00
C TYR A 60 -10.41 -0.57 9.22
N LEU A 61 -10.18 0.15 10.34
CA LEU A 61 -9.89 -0.44 11.65
C LEU A 61 -10.98 -1.41 12.10
N PHE A 62 -12.25 -1.15 11.75
CA PHE A 62 -13.41 -1.94 12.16
C PHE A 62 -14.01 -2.86 11.07
N ASN A 63 -13.61 -2.75 9.80
CA ASN A 63 -14.26 -3.38 8.65
C ASN A 63 -13.23 -3.94 7.64
N TYR A 64 -12.64 -5.07 7.98
CA TYR A 64 -11.68 -5.78 7.12
C TYR A 64 -12.31 -6.46 5.87
N LEU A 65 -13.35 -5.91 5.24
CA LEU A 65 -14.01 -6.50 4.06
C LEU A 65 -14.50 -5.46 3.05
N ASP A 66 -13.59 -4.69 2.43
CA ASP A 66 -13.78 -4.37 1.01
C ASP A 66 -12.45 -4.06 0.30
N ARG A 67 -11.90 -5.09 -0.36
CA ARG A 67 -10.75 -4.97 -1.26
C ARG A 67 -11.30 -4.73 -2.67
N ASN A 68 -11.25 -3.47 -3.09
CA ASN A 68 -10.92 -2.99 -4.45
C ASN A 68 -11.70 -1.70 -4.76
N ASN A 69 -11.08 -0.52 -4.58
CA ASN A 69 -11.20 0.62 -5.53
C ASN A 69 -10.55 1.96 -5.08
N ILE A 70 -9.43 1.95 -4.36
CA ILE A 70 -8.63 3.19 -4.14
C ILE A 70 -7.14 2.93 -4.43
N ALA A 71 -6.89 2.05 -5.40
CA ALA A 71 -5.58 1.48 -5.67
C ALA A 71 -4.73 2.42 -6.54
N GLN A 72 -3.93 3.30 -5.91
CA GLN A 72 -2.50 3.50 -6.24
C GLN A 72 -1.85 4.59 -5.38
N ALA A 73 -2.56 5.65 -4.98
CA ALA A 73 -1.94 6.76 -4.23
C ALA A 73 -1.89 6.56 -2.69
N ARG A 74 -2.61 5.56 -2.17
CA ARG A 74 -2.89 5.43 -0.73
C ARG A 74 -2.50 4.06 -0.13
N LEU A 75 -2.04 3.10 -0.96
CA LEU A 75 -1.68 1.74 -0.55
C LEU A 75 -0.54 1.70 0.49
N ASN A 76 0.36 2.68 0.46
CA ASN A 76 1.48 2.73 1.39
C ASN A 76 1.06 3.15 2.82
N SER A 77 -0.06 3.87 2.97
CA SER A 77 -0.59 4.29 4.27
C SER A 77 -1.48 3.22 4.92
N PHE A 78 -2.23 2.46 4.12
CA PHE A 78 -3.25 1.53 4.59
C PHE A 78 -2.73 0.32 5.39
N GLU A 79 -1.52 -0.16 5.09
CA GLU A 79 -0.96 -1.32 5.81
C GLU A 79 -0.36 -0.93 7.16
N GLY A 80 0.08 0.32 7.34
CA GLY A 80 0.47 0.84 8.66
C GLY A 80 -0.70 0.77 9.65
N ASP A 81 -1.91 1.05 9.15
CA ASP A 81 -3.16 1.00 9.92
C ASP A 81 -3.50 -0.44 10.32
N LEU A 82 -3.23 -1.41 9.45
CA LEU A 82 -3.38 -2.84 9.76
C LEU A 82 -2.46 -3.28 10.90
N VAL A 83 -1.21 -2.81 10.93
CA VAL A 83 -0.28 -3.12 12.01
C VAL A 83 -0.71 -2.48 13.33
N LEU A 84 -1.26 -1.26 13.27
CA LEU A 84 -1.81 -0.60 14.44
C LEU A 84 -3.06 -1.33 14.96
N ALA A 85 -3.97 -1.74 14.07
CA ALA A 85 -5.15 -2.54 14.42
C ALA A 85 -4.77 -3.82 15.18
N THR A 86 -3.79 -4.56 14.64
CA THR A 86 -3.29 -5.79 15.27
C THR A 86 -2.60 -5.53 16.61
N ALA A 87 -1.86 -4.42 16.76
CA ALA A 87 -1.28 -4.01 18.03
C ALA A 87 -2.33 -3.68 19.10
N PHE A 88 -3.38 -2.95 18.73
CA PHE A 88 -4.44 -2.52 19.65
C PHE A 88 -5.44 -3.64 19.98
N SER A 89 -5.69 -4.57 19.06
CA SER A 89 -6.55 -5.73 19.29
C SER A 89 -6.10 -6.56 20.51
N GLY A 90 -4.79 -6.83 20.63
CA GLY A 90 -4.22 -7.53 21.79
C GLY A 90 -4.39 -6.77 23.11
N LEU A 91 -4.26 -5.44 23.10
CA LEU A 91 -4.48 -4.58 24.28
C LEU A 91 -5.94 -4.56 24.72
N VAL A 92 -6.86 -4.41 23.77
CA VAL A 92 -8.31 -4.43 24.04
C VAL A 92 -8.71 -5.78 24.62
N ALA A 93 -8.25 -6.88 24.02
CA ALA A 93 -8.50 -8.23 24.53
C ALA A 93 -7.97 -8.41 25.95
N ALA A 94 -6.74 -7.94 26.24
CA ALA A 94 -6.16 -7.99 27.57
C ALA A 94 -7.01 -7.21 28.60
N GLY A 95 -7.45 -6.01 28.27
CA GLY A 95 -8.32 -5.20 29.14
C GLY A 95 -9.65 -5.88 29.43
N ILE A 96 -10.28 -6.48 28.42
CA ILE A 96 -11.56 -7.20 28.57
C ILE A 96 -11.39 -8.45 29.42
N PHE A 97 -10.37 -9.27 29.17
CA PHE A 97 -10.14 -10.48 29.97
C PHE A 97 -9.76 -10.16 31.42
N ALA A 98 -9.13 -9.01 31.68
CA ALA A 98 -8.77 -8.60 33.04
C ALA A 98 -9.95 -7.98 33.81
N GLY A 99 -10.81 -7.22 33.15
CA GLY A 99 -11.85 -6.41 33.81
C GLY A 99 -13.28 -6.92 33.66
N LEU A 100 -13.57 -7.70 32.63
CA LEU A 100 -14.95 -8.09 32.26
C LEU A 100 -15.19 -9.61 32.27
N ASP A 101 -14.18 -10.43 32.53
CA ASP A 101 -14.39 -11.88 32.64
C ASP A 101 -15.28 -12.22 33.85
N GLY A 102 -16.35 -12.98 33.61
CA GLY A 102 -17.35 -13.32 34.63
C GLY A 102 -18.36 -12.20 34.93
N THR A 103 -18.18 -11.00 34.39
CA THR A 103 -19.14 -9.90 34.59
C THR A 103 -20.45 -10.20 33.85
N ALA A 104 -21.59 -9.92 34.50
CA ALA A 104 -22.93 -10.28 34.03
C ALA A 104 -23.11 -11.78 33.72
N GLY A 105 -22.29 -12.66 34.31
CA GLY A 105 -22.32 -14.12 34.05
C GLY A 105 -21.80 -14.51 32.67
N LEU A 106 -21.13 -13.59 31.95
CA LEU A 106 -20.57 -13.84 30.63
C LEU A 106 -19.07 -14.07 30.71
N ALA A 107 -18.58 -15.01 29.92
CA ALA A 107 -17.15 -15.21 29.73
C ALA A 107 -16.55 -14.03 28.93
N GLY A 108 -15.31 -13.65 29.24
CA GLY A 108 -14.65 -12.48 28.64
C GLY A 108 -14.54 -12.52 27.11
N TRP A 109 -14.50 -13.69 26.49
CA TRP A 109 -14.49 -13.80 25.02
C TRP A 109 -15.81 -13.35 24.39
N ARG A 110 -16.94 -13.49 25.11
CA ARG A 110 -18.25 -12.98 24.65
C ARG A 110 -18.28 -11.46 24.72
N TRP A 111 -17.74 -10.89 25.80
CA TRP A 111 -17.57 -9.45 25.94
C TRP A 111 -16.67 -8.85 24.86
N LEU A 112 -15.61 -9.57 24.48
CA LEU A 112 -14.74 -9.19 23.36
C LEU A 112 -15.55 -9.00 22.08
N PHE A 113 -16.32 -10.02 21.66
CA PHE A 113 -17.15 -9.92 20.47
C PHE A 113 -18.23 -8.83 20.57
N ILE A 114 -18.87 -8.67 21.73
CA ILE A 114 -19.93 -7.66 21.93
C ILE A 114 -19.34 -6.25 21.77
N ILE A 115 -18.24 -5.95 22.44
CA ILE A 115 -17.62 -4.62 22.43
C ILE A 115 -17.08 -4.30 21.03
N GLU A 116 -16.35 -5.22 20.42
CA GLU A 116 -15.78 -5.04 19.09
C GLU A 116 -16.87 -4.85 18.03
N SER A 117 -17.91 -5.69 18.04
CA SER A 117 -19.02 -5.58 17.10
C SER A 117 -19.87 -4.33 17.32
N ALA A 118 -20.08 -3.92 18.57
CA ALA A 118 -20.81 -2.68 18.87
C ALA A 118 -20.04 -1.46 18.36
N ALA A 119 -18.72 -1.43 18.53
CA ALA A 119 -17.88 -0.35 17.99
C ALA A 119 -17.93 -0.33 16.45
N SER A 120 -17.82 -1.49 15.78
CA SER A 120 -17.98 -1.60 14.32
C SER A 120 -19.36 -1.16 13.84
N PHE A 121 -20.42 -1.51 14.58
CA PHE A 121 -21.79 -1.11 14.24
C PHE A 121 -21.98 0.40 14.34
N VAL A 122 -21.47 1.03 15.40
CA VAL A 122 -21.49 2.49 15.55
C VAL A 122 -20.68 3.16 14.44
N ALA A 123 -19.50 2.62 14.12
CA ALA A 123 -18.69 3.10 13.01
C ALA A 123 -19.44 2.99 11.68
N ALA A 124 -20.10 1.87 11.41
CA ALA A 124 -20.92 1.67 10.20
C ALA A 124 -22.08 2.67 10.11
N ILE A 125 -22.77 2.95 11.22
CA ILE A 125 -23.80 3.99 11.27
C ILE A 125 -23.19 5.36 10.96
N ALA A 126 -22.07 5.72 11.58
CA ALA A 126 -21.37 6.96 11.29
C ALA A 126 -20.91 7.03 9.82
N ALA A 127 -20.46 5.92 9.25
CA ALA A 127 -20.07 5.78 7.84
C ALA A 127 -21.19 6.26 6.91
N MET A 128 -22.42 5.78 7.14
CA MET A 128 -23.57 6.13 6.30
C MET A 128 -23.82 7.64 6.24
N PHE A 129 -23.46 8.38 7.28
CA PHE A 129 -23.65 9.83 7.34
C PHE A 129 -22.42 10.64 6.90
N ILE A 130 -21.23 10.06 6.90
CA ILE A 130 -19.98 10.79 6.68
C ILE A 130 -19.32 10.46 5.33
N LEU A 131 -19.46 9.22 4.82
CA LEU A 131 -18.88 8.84 3.53
C LEU A 131 -19.64 9.55 2.39
N PRO A 132 -18.99 10.44 1.63
CA PRO A 132 -19.59 11.09 0.48
C PRO A 132 -19.79 10.06 -0.63
N ASP A 133 -21.02 10.03 -1.15
CA ASP A 133 -21.33 9.36 -2.40
C ASP A 133 -20.53 9.99 -3.57
N TYR A 134 -20.62 9.36 -4.74
CA TYR A 134 -20.04 9.90 -5.98
C TYR A 134 -20.38 11.40 -6.14
N PRO A 135 -19.45 12.24 -6.65
CA PRO A 135 -19.67 13.68 -6.79
C PRO A 135 -20.94 14.06 -7.57
N GLU A 136 -21.40 13.16 -8.46
CA GLU A 136 -22.61 13.29 -9.28
C GLU A 136 -23.91 12.87 -8.55
N SER A 137 -23.80 12.19 -7.41
CA SER A 137 -24.96 11.73 -6.63
C SER A 137 -25.80 12.91 -6.13
N LYS A 138 -27.12 12.84 -6.32
CA LYS A 138 -28.04 13.90 -5.87
C LYS A 138 -28.39 13.80 -4.38
N THR A 139 -27.99 12.71 -3.74
CA THR A 139 -28.26 12.33 -2.36
C THR A 139 -26.95 12.07 -1.60
N GLY A 140 -27.01 12.00 -0.28
CA GLY A 140 -25.87 11.62 0.56
C GLY A 140 -25.07 12.78 1.14
N SER A 141 -24.00 12.42 1.86
CA SER A 141 -23.22 13.36 2.68
C SER A 141 -22.37 14.34 1.86
N GLY A 142 -22.06 14.00 0.61
CA GLY A 142 -21.32 14.86 -0.32
C GLY A 142 -21.99 16.21 -0.58
N ARG A 143 -23.30 16.35 -0.35
CA ARG A 143 -24.06 17.59 -0.55
C ARG A 143 -23.86 18.63 0.56
N TRP A 144 -23.60 18.21 1.79
CA TRP A 144 -23.28 19.13 2.89
C TRP A 144 -21.76 19.28 3.10
N LEU A 145 -20.97 18.29 2.67
CA LEU A 145 -19.51 18.32 2.76
C LEU A 145 -18.86 19.24 1.70
N PHE A 146 -19.40 19.24 0.47
CA PHE A 146 -18.84 19.97 -0.67
C PHE A 146 -19.82 21.01 -1.21
N THR A 147 -19.29 22.16 -1.56
CA THR A 147 -20.02 23.17 -2.33
C THR A 147 -20.23 22.70 -3.77
N GLU A 148 -21.26 23.22 -4.45
CA GLU A 148 -21.56 22.81 -5.84
C GLU A 148 -20.39 23.05 -6.80
N SER A 149 -19.62 24.13 -6.58
CA SER A 149 -18.39 24.42 -7.32
C SER A 149 -17.26 23.40 -7.04
N GLU A 150 -17.12 22.93 -5.80
CA GLU A 150 -16.13 21.88 -5.46
C GLU A 150 -16.53 20.53 -6.06
N ARG A 151 -17.83 20.24 -6.15
CA ARG A 151 -18.35 19.02 -6.79
C ARG A 151 -18.15 19.04 -8.29
N GLN A 152 -18.45 20.14 -8.96
CA GLN A 152 -18.16 20.30 -10.39
C GLN A 152 -16.67 20.16 -10.67
N PHE A 153 -15.82 20.77 -9.84
CA PHE A 153 -14.36 20.62 -9.91
C PHE A 153 -13.93 19.17 -9.68
N ALA A 154 -14.54 18.43 -8.75
CA ALA A 154 -14.27 17.02 -8.53
C ALA A 154 -14.67 16.14 -9.72
N VAL A 155 -15.82 16.41 -10.36
CA VAL A 155 -16.27 15.72 -11.58
C VAL A 155 -15.30 16.01 -12.73
N GLU A 156 -14.92 17.28 -12.92
CA GLU A 156 -13.96 17.67 -13.95
C GLU A 156 -12.57 17.07 -13.69
N ARG A 157 -12.15 17.00 -12.43
CA ARG A 157 -10.93 16.30 -12.03
C ARG A 157 -11.01 14.82 -12.37
N ILE A 158 -12.10 14.11 -12.03
CA ILE A 158 -12.27 12.69 -12.36
C ILE A 158 -12.26 12.49 -13.89
N ALA A 159 -12.84 13.43 -14.64
CA ALA A 159 -12.80 13.41 -16.11
C ALA A 159 -11.40 13.67 -16.68
N ARG A 160 -10.60 14.57 -16.07
CA ARG A 160 -9.21 14.87 -16.44
C ARG A 160 -8.22 13.79 -15.97
N ASP A 161 -8.45 13.19 -14.81
CA ASP A 161 -7.72 12.04 -14.25
C ASP A 161 -8.09 10.73 -14.96
N ARG A 162 -9.07 10.74 -15.88
CA ARG A 162 -9.36 9.63 -16.78
C ARG A 162 -8.23 9.53 -17.81
N VAL A 163 -7.09 9.00 -17.38
CA VAL A 163 -5.93 8.69 -18.22
C VAL A 163 -6.23 7.43 -19.04
N SER A 164 -7.21 7.56 -19.93
CA SER A 164 -7.50 6.67 -21.05
C SER A 164 -8.76 7.15 -21.75
N THR A 165 -8.59 7.88 -22.84
CA THR A 165 -9.36 7.52 -24.03
C THR A 165 -9.16 6.01 -24.21
N PRO A 166 -10.20 5.18 -24.32
CA PRO A 166 -10.01 3.77 -24.64
C PRO A 166 -9.47 3.68 -26.08
N GLU A 167 -8.16 3.90 -26.25
CA GLU A 167 -7.44 3.52 -27.45
C GLU A 167 -7.33 2.00 -27.42
N ASN A 168 -8.33 1.40 -28.08
CA ASN A 168 -8.67 0.00 -28.24
C ASN A 168 -9.55 -0.59 -27.13
N ASP A 169 -10.78 -0.91 -27.51
CA ASP A 169 -11.57 -2.05 -27.03
C ASP A 169 -10.73 -3.36 -27.05
N ARG A 170 -9.74 -3.50 -26.16
CA ARG A 170 -9.07 -4.77 -25.95
C ARG A 170 -9.80 -5.48 -24.83
N SER A 171 -10.41 -6.61 -25.18
CA SER A 171 -11.09 -7.50 -24.24
C SER A 171 -10.25 -7.77 -22.99
N VAL A 172 -10.89 -7.85 -21.82
CA VAL A 172 -10.26 -8.26 -20.55
C VAL A 172 -9.45 -9.55 -20.71
N PHE A 173 -9.87 -10.46 -21.57
CA PHE A 173 -9.12 -11.68 -21.90
C PHE A 173 -7.73 -11.40 -22.51
N HIS A 174 -7.59 -10.33 -23.28
CA HIS A 174 -6.28 -9.91 -23.79
C HIS A 174 -5.37 -9.44 -22.66
N GLY A 175 -5.89 -8.60 -21.75
CA GLY A 175 -5.18 -8.16 -20.55
C GLY A 175 -4.75 -9.33 -19.67
N LEU A 176 -5.64 -10.31 -19.48
CA LEU A 176 -5.37 -11.54 -18.75
C LEU A 176 -4.25 -12.36 -19.42
N LYS A 177 -4.32 -12.56 -20.74
CA LYS A 177 -3.28 -13.28 -21.49
C LYS A 177 -1.92 -12.60 -21.34
N LEU A 178 -1.88 -11.27 -21.45
CA LEU A 178 -0.63 -10.51 -21.26
C LEU A 178 -0.10 -10.63 -19.83
N ALA A 179 -0.97 -10.66 -18.82
CA ALA A 179 -0.58 -10.81 -17.42
C ALA A 179 0.01 -12.21 -17.14
N VAL A 180 -0.60 -13.26 -17.68
CA VAL A 180 -0.18 -14.66 -17.50
C VAL A 180 1.13 -14.98 -18.23
N VAL A 181 1.34 -14.42 -19.42
CA VAL A 181 2.56 -14.64 -20.21
C VAL A 181 3.77 -13.88 -19.66
N ASP A 182 3.55 -12.79 -18.91
CA ASP A 182 4.64 -12.02 -18.32
C ASP A 182 5.27 -12.76 -17.13
N TYR A 183 6.53 -13.16 -17.28
CA TYR A 183 7.30 -13.83 -16.22
C TYR A 183 7.44 -12.97 -14.95
N ARG A 184 7.39 -11.63 -15.07
CA ARG A 184 7.48 -10.73 -13.91
C ARG A 184 6.31 -10.91 -12.97
N THR A 185 5.10 -11.19 -13.50
CA THR A 185 3.92 -11.50 -12.69
C THR A 185 4.20 -12.67 -11.75
N TRP A 186 4.84 -13.73 -12.26
CA TRP A 186 5.13 -14.93 -11.48
C TRP A 186 6.25 -14.74 -10.45
N ILE A 187 7.24 -13.89 -10.74
CA ILE A 187 8.23 -13.49 -9.74
C ILE A 187 7.55 -12.73 -8.60
N PHE A 188 6.62 -11.81 -8.89
CA PHE A 188 5.85 -11.11 -7.84
C PHE A 188 4.93 -12.05 -7.06
N VAL A 189 4.28 -13.03 -7.73
CA VAL A 189 3.51 -14.08 -7.05
C VAL A 189 4.39 -14.85 -6.07
N LEU A 190 5.56 -15.31 -6.50
CA LEU A 190 6.48 -16.07 -5.66
C LEU A 190 7.02 -15.22 -4.50
N LEU A 191 7.38 -13.97 -4.77
CA LEU A 191 7.87 -13.00 -3.78
C LEU A 191 6.85 -12.77 -2.67
N LEU A 192 5.59 -12.48 -3.03
CA LEU A 192 4.51 -12.23 -2.08
C LEU A 192 4.05 -13.51 -1.38
N CYS A 193 4.02 -14.65 -2.06
CA CYS A 193 3.68 -15.94 -1.45
C CYS A 193 4.72 -16.34 -0.39
N ALA A 194 6.01 -16.16 -0.70
CA ALA A 194 7.09 -16.36 0.25
C ALA A 194 6.99 -15.38 1.43
N ASN A 195 6.68 -14.10 1.17
CA ASN A 195 6.46 -13.11 2.23
C ASN A 195 5.28 -13.48 3.15
N HIS A 196 4.11 -13.86 2.60
CA HIS A 196 2.96 -14.29 3.39
C HIS A 196 3.24 -15.55 4.21
N THR A 197 4.02 -16.47 3.65
CA THR A 197 4.46 -17.66 4.39
C THR A 197 5.34 -17.29 5.58
N ALA A 198 6.30 -16.39 5.39
CA ALA A 198 7.14 -15.86 6.46
C ALA A 198 6.33 -15.08 7.49
N TYR A 199 5.28 -14.37 7.06
CA TYR A 199 4.33 -13.65 7.90
C TYR A 199 3.42 -14.56 8.73
N GLY A 200 3.41 -15.87 8.48
CA GLY A 200 2.56 -16.85 9.15
C GLY A 200 2.66 -16.86 10.68
N PHE A 201 3.75 -16.34 11.27
CA PHE A 201 3.85 -16.15 12.72
C PHE A 201 2.72 -15.27 13.28
N ASN A 202 2.13 -14.37 12.49
CA ASN A 202 1.13 -13.42 12.95
C ASN A 202 -0.08 -14.13 13.59
N ASN A 203 -0.57 -15.17 12.94
CA ASN A 203 -1.70 -15.99 13.42
C ASN A 203 -1.40 -16.72 14.74
N TYR A 204 -0.12 -16.94 15.04
CA TYR A 204 0.34 -17.70 16.21
C TYR A 204 1.16 -16.84 17.17
N PHE A 205 1.18 -15.53 16.99
CA PHE A 205 2.04 -14.66 17.77
C PHE A 205 1.73 -14.68 19.27
N PRO A 206 0.44 -14.69 19.70
CA PRO A 206 0.10 -14.90 21.11
C PRO A 206 0.58 -16.26 21.63
N THR A 207 0.56 -17.30 20.80
CA THR A 207 1.06 -18.64 21.16
C THR A 207 2.58 -18.64 21.34
N ILE A 208 3.32 -17.94 20.46
CA ILE A 208 4.77 -17.76 20.57
C ILE A 208 5.11 -16.99 21.86
N MET A 209 4.38 -15.90 22.15
CA MET A 209 4.57 -15.15 23.40
C MET A 209 4.25 -15.99 24.64
N LYS A 210 3.18 -16.80 24.58
CA LYS A 210 2.81 -17.69 25.69
C LYS A 210 3.91 -18.72 25.97
N ALA A 211 4.58 -19.20 24.93
CA ALA A 211 5.70 -20.14 25.07
C ALA A 211 6.94 -19.53 25.75
N PHE A 212 7.03 -18.20 25.88
CA PHE A 212 8.07 -17.56 26.69
C PHE A 212 7.81 -17.65 28.19
N ASN A 213 6.61 -18.10 28.60
CA ASN A 213 6.21 -18.31 29.99
C ASN A 213 6.42 -17.07 30.88
N LEU A 214 6.10 -15.88 30.35
CA LEU A 214 6.34 -14.59 31.00
C LEU A 214 5.28 -14.22 32.06
N GLY A 215 4.21 -15.00 32.20
CA GLY A 215 3.17 -14.79 33.21
C GLY A 215 1.77 -15.17 32.71
N ASN A 216 0.76 -14.45 33.19
CA ASN A 216 -0.65 -14.73 32.89
C ASN A 216 -1.02 -14.43 31.42
N THR A 217 -2.14 -14.98 30.96
CA THR A 217 -2.67 -14.78 29.59
C THR A 217 -2.80 -13.29 29.23
N THR A 218 -3.23 -12.45 30.16
CA THR A 218 -3.32 -10.99 29.98
C THR A 218 -1.97 -10.34 29.68
N LEU A 219 -0.92 -10.71 30.44
CA LEU A 219 0.42 -10.18 30.22
C LEU A 219 0.98 -10.64 28.87
N THR A 220 0.69 -11.89 28.48
CA THR A 220 1.08 -12.43 27.16
C THR A 220 0.49 -11.60 26.02
N LEU A 221 -0.79 -11.23 26.12
CA LEU A 221 -1.46 -10.41 25.10
C LEU A 221 -0.90 -8.99 25.07
N ILE A 222 -0.63 -8.36 26.22
CA ILE A 222 -0.01 -7.03 26.27
C ILE A 222 1.38 -7.05 25.61
N LEU A 223 2.16 -8.11 25.82
CA LEU A 223 3.51 -8.23 25.26
C LEU A 223 3.55 -8.46 23.75
N THR A 224 2.42 -8.84 23.13
CA THR A 224 2.33 -8.89 21.66
C THR A 224 2.30 -7.51 21.00
N SER A 225 1.81 -6.48 21.69
CA SER A 225 1.58 -5.16 21.09
C SER A 225 2.86 -4.38 20.77
N PRO A 226 3.92 -4.35 21.61
CA PRO A 226 5.13 -3.57 21.33
C PRO A 226 5.85 -3.97 20.03
N PRO A 227 6.07 -5.27 19.71
CA PRO A 227 6.63 -5.66 18.41
C PRO A 227 5.84 -5.15 17.20
N TYR A 228 4.49 -5.19 17.27
CA TYR A 228 3.64 -4.66 16.21
C TYR A 228 3.73 -3.13 16.11
N LEU A 229 3.71 -2.40 17.23
CA LEU A 229 3.84 -0.93 17.21
C LEU A 229 5.17 -0.48 16.57
N VAL A 230 6.27 -1.13 16.94
CA VAL A 230 7.58 -0.85 16.32
C VAL A 230 7.55 -1.22 14.84
N GLY A 231 6.93 -2.35 14.48
CA GLY A 231 6.74 -2.74 13.09
C GLY A 231 5.93 -1.73 12.28
N ALA A 232 4.90 -1.14 12.85
CA ALA A 232 4.08 -0.11 12.22
C ALA A 232 4.91 1.15 11.92
N ILE A 233 5.66 1.64 12.91
CA ILE A 233 6.54 2.80 12.77
C ILE A 233 7.60 2.55 11.70
N ILE A 234 8.26 1.40 11.73
CA ILE A 234 9.28 1.04 10.75
C ILE A 234 8.67 0.91 9.35
N SER A 235 7.50 0.30 9.22
CA SER A 235 6.80 0.17 7.94
C SER A 235 6.51 1.53 7.31
N PHE A 236 6.05 2.49 8.11
CA PHE A 236 5.82 3.87 7.64
C PHE A 236 7.12 4.56 7.21
N LEU A 237 8.18 4.45 8.01
CA LEU A 237 9.48 5.05 7.70
C LEU A 237 10.09 4.47 6.41
N VAL A 238 10.01 3.15 6.24
CA VAL A 238 10.52 2.45 5.05
C VAL A 238 9.69 2.82 3.82
N ALA A 239 8.36 2.87 3.93
CA ALA A 239 7.48 3.30 2.85
C ALA A 239 7.79 4.75 2.41
N PHE A 240 7.89 5.68 3.36
CA PHE A 240 8.25 7.07 3.10
C PHE A 240 9.62 7.20 2.43
N SER A 241 10.61 6.44 2.91
CA SER A 241 11.95 6.44 2.31
C SER A 241 11.95 5.85 0.90
N SER A 242 11.15 4.81 0.65
CA SER A 242 11.03 4.16 -0.65
C SER A 242 10.40 5.08 -1.69
N ASP A 243 9.35 5.81 -1.30
CA ASP A 243 8.68 6.79 -2.15
C ASP A 243 9.60 7.95 -2.50
N ARG A 244 10.39 8.45 -1.53
CA ARG A 244 11.35 9.53 -1.76
C ARG A 244 12.49 9.14 -2.69
N ASN A 245 12.98 7.91 -2.57
CA ASN A 245 14.17 7.45 -3.31
C ASN A 245 13.83 6.73 -4.63
N ASN A 246 12.55 6.48 -4.89
CA ASN A 246 12.07 5.68 -6.03
C ASN A 246 12.79 4.34 -6.17
N GLU A 247 13.08 3.73 -5.01
CA GLU A 247 13.82 2.49 -4.82
C GLU A 247 12.95 1.59 -3.95
N ARG A 248 12.50 0.47 -4.52
CA ARG A 248 11.61 -0.52 -3.92
C ARG A 248 12.40 -1.76 -3.52
N GLY A 249 13.35 -2.18 -4.36
CA GLY A 249 14.08 -3.43 -4.17
C GLY A 249 14.89 -3.50 -2.88
N PHE A 250 15.72 -2.49 -2.54
CA PHE A 250 16.44 -2.49 -1.25
C PHE A 250 15.49 -2.24 -0.08
N HIS A 251 14.50 -1.38 -0.26
CA HIS A 251 13.51 -1.11 0.79
C HIS A 251 12.66 -2.33 1.14
N ILE A 252 12.51 -3.31 0.25
CA ILE A 252 11.88 -4.61 0.53
C ILE A 252 12.91 -5.60 1.09
N ALA A 253 14.07 -5.76 0.45
CA ALA A 253 15.03 -6.79 0.81
C ALA A 253 15.71 -6.55 2.17
N VAL A 254 16.01 -5.29 2.52
CA VAL A 254 16.71 -4.96 3.77
C VAL A 254 15.83 -5.28 5.00
N PRO A 255 14.55 -4.86 5.07
CA PRO A 255 13.70 -5.27 6.19
C PRO A 255 13.48 -6.78 6.27
N ILE A 256 13.32 -7.49 5.15
CA ILE A 256 13.22 -8.95 5.19
C ILE A 256 14.53 -9.58 5.69
N ALA A 257 15.69 -9.03 5.34
CA ALA A 257 16.98 -9.48 5.89
C ALA A 257 17.06 -9.25 7.41
N VAL A 258 16.53 -8.13 7.92
CA VAL A 258 16.38 -7.90 9.36
C VAL A 258 15.45 -8.94 9.99
N ALA A 259 14.37 -9.33 9.30
CA ALA A 259 13.50 -10.41 9.76
C ALA A 259 14.22 -11.76 9.85
N VAL A 260 15.05 -12.08 8.86
CA VAL A 260 15.91 -13.28 8.90
C VAL A 260 16.79 -13.29 10.16
N VAL A 261 17.39 -12.16 10.53
CA VAL A 261 18.16 -12.05 11.78
C VAL A 261 17.29 -12.35 13.01
N GLY A 262 16.05 -11.83 13.04
CA GLY A 262 15.08 -12.12 14.10
C GLY A 262 14.73 -13.61 14.22
N PHE A 263 14.53 -14.28 13.09
CA PHE A 263 14.32 -15.72 13.05
C PHE A 263 15.57 -16.51 13.49
N VAL A 264 16.76 -16.11 13.05
CA VAL A 264 18.04 -16.72 13.48
C VAL A 264 18.21 -16.63 14.99
N ILE A 265 17.96 -15.47 15.60
CA ILE A 265 18.02 -15.32 17.07
C ILE A 265 17.01 -16.28 17.74
N SER A 266 15.78 -16.32 17.24
CA SER A 266 14.71 -17.16 17.79
C SER A 266 15.02 -18.66 17.65
N VAL A 267 15.76 -19.04 16.61
CA VAL A 267 16.29 -20.38 16.41
C VAL A 267 17.46 -20.63 17.35
N SER A 268 18.46 -19.75 17.46
CA SER A 268 19.75 -20.05 18.08
C SER A 268 19.76 -20.06 19.62
N THR A 269 18.79 -19.46 20.29
CA THR A 269 18.78 -19.38 21.76
C THR A 269 17.41 -19.67 22.38
N LEU A 270 17.43 -20.16 23.62
CA LEU A 270 16.25 -20.30 24.49
C LEU A 270 16.11 -19.11 25.47
N ASN A 271 17.05 -18.16 25.44
CA ASN A 271 17.00 -16.97 26.27
C ASN A 271 15.77 -16.10 25.92
N VAL A 272 14.88 -15.90 26.89
CA VAL A 272 13.60 -15.22 26.68
C VAL A 272 13.75 -13.76 26.20
N PRO A 273 14.56 -12.89 26.86
CA PRO A 273 14.84 -11.55 26.34
C PRO A 273 15.34 -11.51 24.90
N ALA A 274 16.25 -12.42 24.53
CA ALA A 274 16.79 -12.47 23.17
C ALA A 274 15.72 -12.85 22.13
N ARG A 275 14.86 -13.83 22.44
CA ARG A 275 13.76 -14.24 21.56
C ARG A 275 12.67 -13.17 21.46
N TYR A 276 12.40 -12.47 22.56
CA TYR A 276 11.50 -11.32 22.55
C TYR A 276 12.06 -10.21 21.66
N PHE A 277 13.35 -9.86 21.78
CA PHE A 277 14.00 -8.93 20.86
C PHE A 277 13.93 -9.40 19.40
N GLY A 278 14.17 -10.69 19.14
CA GLY A 278 14.01 -11.28 17.80
C GLY A 278 12.62 -11.06 17.21
N SER A 279 11.58 -11.06 18.04
CA SER A 279 10.20 -10.77 17.63
C SER A 279 9.98 -9.36 17.09
N PHE A 280 10.70 -8.36 17.60
CA PHE A 280 10.65 -7.00 17.04
C PHE A 280 11.22 -6.99 15.62
N LEU A 281 12.31 -7.73 15.40
CA LEU A 281 13.00 -7.74 14.11
C LEU A 281 12.16 -8.40 13.01
N TYR A 282 11.66 -9.62 13.24
CA TYR A 282 10.85 -10.30 12.22
C TYR A 282 9.46 -9.68 12.02
N THR A 283 8.87 -9.13 13.08
CA THR A 283 7.61 -8.38 12.93
C THR A 283 7.83 -7.15 12.07
N SER A 284 8.81 -6.32 12.39
CA SER A 284 9.06 -5.10 11.62
C SER A 284 9.46 -5.37 10.17
N GLY A 285 10.29 -6.39 9.95
CA GLY A 285 10.78 -6.74 8.62
C GLY A 285 9.71 -7.29 7.69
N CYS A 286 8.89 -8.24 8.13
CA CYS A 286 7.86 -8.86 7.29
C CYS A 286 6.68 -7.91 6.99
N PHE A 287 6.29 -7.08 7.95
CA PHE A 287 5.20 -6.12 7.77
C PHE A 287 5.57 -5.01 6.78
N SER A 288 6.74 -4.41 6.96
CA SER A 288 7.19 -3.32 6.08
C SER A 288 7.30 -3.73 4.62
N ALA A 289 7.77 -4.96 4.37
CA ALA A 289 7.88 -5.52 3.04
C ALA A 289 6.53 -5.77 2.35
N ASN A 290 5.49 -6.19 3.10
CA ASN A 290 4.23 -6.64 2.52
C ASN A 290 3.56 -5.56 1.65
N ALA A 291 3.39 -4.36 2.21
CA ALA A 291 2.75 -3.23 1.54
C ALA A 291 3.48 -2.81 0.26
N MET A 292 4.81 -2.74 0.34
CA MET A 292 5.63 -2.26 -0.77
C MET A 292 5.65 -3.23 -1.94
N VAL A 293 5.61 -4.55 -1.69
CA VAL A 293 5.62 -5.52 -2.79
C VAL A 293 4.35 -5.39 -3.63
N TYR A 294 3.18 -5.16 -3.01
CA TYR A 294 1.94 -4.90 -3.73
C TYR A 294 2.02 -3.64 -4.59
N SER A 295 2.51 -2.54 -4.01
CA SER A 295 2.71 -1.28 -4.74
C SER A 295 3.69 -1.44 -5.91
N TRP A 296 4.80 -2.15 -5.69
CA TRP A 296 5.80 -2.40 -6.72
C TRP A 296 5.32 -3.31 -7.85
N ALA A 297 4.51 -4.34 -7.53
CA ALA A 297 3.88 -5.18 -8.54
C ALA A 297 2.92 -4.36 -9.42
N ALA A 298 2.10 -3.51 -8.81
CA ALA A 298 1.14 -2.67 -9.52
C ALA A 298 1.82 -1.61 -10.40
N SER A 299 2.94 -1.03 -9.96
CA SER A 299 3.72 -0.06 -10.75
C SER A 299 4.53 -0.73 -11.87
N THR A 300 4.94 -1.99 -11.70
CA THR A 300 5.78 -2.70 -12.69
C THR A 300 4.95 -3.33 -13.80
N LEU A 301 3.76 -3.84 -13.49
CA LEU A 301 2.88 -4.55 -14.42
C LEU A 301 1.85 -3.60 -15.08
N ASN A 302 2.22 -2.33 -15.25
CA ASN A 302 1.32 -1.24 -15.66
C ASN A 302 1.28 -0.96 -17.17
N GLN A 303 1.71 -1.91 -18.03
CA GLN A 303 1.83 -1.64 -19.47
C GLN A 303 0.48 -1.31 -20.14
N THR A 304 -0.62 -1.92 -19.69
CA THR A 304 -2.00 -1.52 -20.05
C THR A 304 -2.88 -1.54 -18.82
N SER A 305 -4.02 -0.85 -18.87
CA SER A 305 -4.95 -0.76 -17.74
C SER A 305 -5.52 -2.13 -17.37
N GLU A 306 -5.84 -2.95 -18.37
CA GLU A 306 -6.44 -4.29 -18.23
C GLU A 306 -5.39 -5.28 -17.71
N LYS A 307 -4.17 -5.24 -18.26
CA LYS A 307 -3.07 -6.08 -17.78
C LYS A 307 -2.75 -5.78 -16.33
N ARG A 308 -2.67 -4.49 -15.95
CA ARG A 308 -2.42 -4.09 -14.56
C ARG A 308 -3.48 -4.65 -13.62
N ALA A 309 -4.75 -4.51 -13.97
CA ALA A 309 -5.86 -5.02 -13.16
C ALA A 309 -5.82 -6.56 -13.03
N CYS A 310 -5.64 -7.28 -14.14
CA CYS A 310 -5.54 -8.74 -14.12
C CYS A 310 -4.29 -9.23 -13.35
N ALA A 311 -3.13 -8.63 -13.60
CA ALA A 311 -1.87 -9.04 -13.00
C ALA A 311 -1.85 -8.79 -11.49
N THR A 312 -2.32 -7.63 -11.03
CA THR A 312 -2.44 -7.32 -9.59
C THR A 312 -3.43 -8.26 -8.91
N SER A 313 -4.52 -8.62 -9.56
CA SER A 313 -5.49 -9.60 -9.05
C SER A 313 -4.88 -11.01 -8.94
N ILE A 314 -4.16 -11.47 -9.96
CA ILE A 314 -3.44 -12.76 -9.95
C ILE A 314 -2.42 -12.80 -8.82
N VAL A 315 -1.58 -11.76 -8.73
CA VAL A 315 -0.56 -11.62 -7.68
C VAL A 315 -1.21 -11.69 -6.30
N ASN A 316 -2.30 -10.96 -6.08
CA ASN A 316 -2.99 -10.96 -4.80
C ASN A 316 -3.60 -12.33 -4.47
N LEU A 317 -4.35 -12.93 -5.40
CA LEU A 317 -5.01 -14.22 -5.19
C LEU A 317 -4.00 -15.33 -4.88
N LEU A 318 -2.97 -15.47 -5.72
CA LEU A 318 -2.00 -16.55 -5.59
C LEU A 318 -1.03 -16.32 -4.42
N SER A 319 -0.80 -15.07 -3.99
CA SER A 319 0.01 -14.82 -2.79
C SER A 319 -0.59 -15.40 -1.51
N GLN A 320 -1.92 -15.55 -1.45
CA GLN A 320 -2.62 -16.07 -0.27
C GLN A 320 -2.33 -17.55 -0.01
N PHE A 321 -1.77 -18.29 -0.98
CA PHE A 321 -1.34 -19.66 -0.76
C PHE A 321 -0.34 -19.79 0.41
N GLY A 322 0.47 -18.76 0.67
CA GLY A 322 1.36 -18.73 1.83
C GLY A 322 0.64 -18.86 3.18
N ASN A 323 -0.60 -18.37 3.26
CA ASN A 323 -1.44 -18.45 4.46
C ASN A 323 -2.14 -19.81 4.60
N VAL A 324 -2.18 -20.63 3.54
CA VAL A 324 -2.82 -21.95 3.57
C VAL A 324 -1.96 -22.95 4.34
N TRP A 325 -0.64 -22.97 4.10
CA TRP A 325 0.24 -23.93 4.76
C TRP A 325 0.93 -23.41 6.03
N SER A 326 1.07 -22.08 6.21
CA SER A 326 1.74 -21.53 7.38
C SER A 326 1.14 -21.94 8.74
N PRO A 327 -0.18 -22.21 8.88
CA PRO A 327 -0.78 -22.81 10.08
C PRO A 327 -0.16 -24.14 10.51
N TYR A 328 0.24 -24.97 9.56
CA TYR A 328 0.80 -26.29 9.83
C TYR A 328 2.23 -26.23 10.38
N PHE A 329 2.84 -25.04 10.39
CA PHE A 329 4.20 -24.86 10.88
C PHE A 329 4.29 -24.87 12.41
N PHE A 330 3.18 -24.65 13.12
CA PHE A 330 3.14 -24.50 14.58
C PHE A 330 2.43 -25.68 15.29
N PRO A 331 2.91 -26.93 15.18
CA PRO A 331 2.39 -28.01 15.99
C PRO A 331 2.66 -27.73 17.47
N LYS A 332 1.68 -28.05 18.34
CA LYS A 332 1.79 -27.78 19.78
C LYS A 332 2.98 -28.48 20.44
N ALA A 333 3.43 -29.60 19.89
CA ALA A 333 4.55 -30.40 20.39
C ALA A 333 5.92 -29.71 20.25
N ASP A 334 6.06 -28.77 19.30
CA ASP A 334 7.34 -28.10 19.04
C ASP A 334 7.60 -26.90 19.96
N GLY A 335 6.65 -26.58 20.85
CA GLY A 335 6.84 -25.59 21.89
C GLY A 335 7.96 -26.01 22.87
N PRO A 336 8.70 -25.07 23.47
CA PRO A 336 8.54 -23.61 23.39
C PRO A 336 9.34 -22.96 22.26
N ARG A 337 10.17 -23.71 21.52
CA ARG A 337 11.09 -23.15 20.51
C ARG A 337 10.41 -22.94 19.15
N TYR A 338 9.43 -23.77 18.80
CA TYR A 338 8.78 -23.83 17.50
C TYR A 338 9.82 -23.87 16.36
N LEU A 339 10.82 -24.74 16.51
CA LEU A 339 12.03 -24.76 15.67
C LEU A 339 11.68 -24.93 14.19
N MET A 340 10.78 -25.86 13.86
CA MET A 340 10.32 -26.10 12.50
C MET A 340 9.72 -24.83 11.89
N ALA A 341 8.82 -24.17 12.62
CA ALA A 341 8.21 -22.92 12.17
C ALA A 341 9.25 -21.83 11.88
N MET A 342 10.16 -21.62 12.82
CA MET A 342 11.17 -20.55 12.71
C MET A 342 12.12 -20.81 11.53
N LEU A 343 12.53 -22.06 11.31
CA LEU A 343 13.38 -22.43 10.17
C LEU A 343 12.66 -22.28 8.83
N LEU A 344 11.40 -22.70 8.74
CA LEU A 344 10.60 -22.55 7.51
C LEU A 344 10.37 -21.08 7.19
N MET A 345 9.94 -20.26 8.15
CA MET A 345 9.73 -18.83 7.96
C MET A 345 11.03 -18.10 7.58
N MET A 346 12.16 -18.50 8.16
CA MET A 346 13.49 -18.00 7.76
C MET A 346 13.81 -18.36 6.31
N GLY A 347 13.57 -19.60 5.89
CA GLY A 347 13.79 -20.06 4.51
C GLY A 347 12.94 -19.31 3.50
N PHE A 348 11.65 -19.09 3.80
CA PHE A 348 10.76 -18.31 2.94
C PHE A 348 11.11 -16.82 2.92
N SER A 349 11.58 -16.27 4.03
CA SER A 349 12.12 -14.89 4.06
C SER A 349 13.33 -14.75 3.15
N PHE A 350 14.25 -15.72 3.18
CA PHE A 350 15.40 -15.74 2.27
C PHE A 350 14.97 -15.87 0.80
N LEU A 351 14.01 -16.75 0.50
CA LEU A 351 13.44 -16.86 -0.85
C LEU A 351 12.83 -15.54 -1.33
N SER A 352 12.15 -14.82 -0.44
CA SER A 352 11.60 -13.49 -0.73
C SER A 352 12.69 -12.48 -1.09
N ILE A 353 13.80 -12.44 -0.32
CA ILE A 353 14.97 -11.59 -0.64
C ILE A 353 15.54 -11.93 -2.02
N VAL A 354 15.70 -13.21 -2.34
CA VAL A 354 16.22 -13.66 -3.64
C VAL A 354 15.30 -13.20 -4.77
N CYS A 355 13.99 -13.43 -4.66
CA CYS A 355 13.01 -13.01 -5.67
C CYS A 355 13.02 -11.48 -5.87
N CYS A 356 13.12 -10.73 -4.77
CA CYS A 356 13.19 -9.28 -4.77
C CYS A 356 14.43 -8.78 -5.52
N MET A 357 15.60 -9.34 -5.21
CA MET A 357 16.86 -8.97 -5.87
C MET A 357 16.90 -9.37 -7.34
N VAL A 358 16.32 -10.51 -7.70
CA VAL A 358 16.15 -10.93 -9.10
C VAL A 358 15.28 -9.93 -9.87
N MET A 359 14.12 -9.55 -9.32
CA MET A 359 13.23 -8.55 -9.94
C MET A 359 13.96 -7.21 -10.13
N LYS A 360 14.64 -6.73 -9.10
CA LYS A 360 15.44 -5.49 -9.17
C LYS A 360 16.51 -5.55 -10.27
N CYS A 361 17.25 -6.65 -10.36
CA CYS A 361 18.27 -6.82 -11.39
C CYS A 361 17.65 -6.85 -12.80
N ASP A 362 16.50 -7.49 -12.94
CA ASP A 362 15.72 -7.51 -14.19
C ASP A 362 15.27 -6.10 -14.60
N LEU A 363 14.67 -5.35 -13.68
CA LEU A 363 14.20 -3.99 -13.94
C LEU A 363 15.36 -3.03 -14.20
N LYS A 364 16.49 -3.18 -13.54
CA LYS A 364 17.71 -2.41 -13.84
C LYS A 364 18.20 -2.65 -15.26
N ARG A 365 18.21 -3.92 -15.71
CA ARG A 365 18.56 -4.28 -17.10
C ARG A 365 17.53 -3.74 -18.09
N ALA A 366 16.25 -3.80 -17.76
CA ALA A 366 15.19 -3.25 -18.60
C ALA A 366 15.28 -1.73 -18.73
N ASN A 367 15.53 -1.02 -17.64
CA ASN A 367 15.75 0.43 -17.62
C ASN A 367 16.95 0.83 -18.47
N HIS A 368 18.05 0.07 -18.42
CA HIS A 368 19.21 0.34 -19.29
C HIS A 368 18.86 0.20 -20.78
N ARG A 369 18.07 -0.83 -21.15
CA ARG A 369 17.60 -1.02 -22.54
C ARG A 369 16.64 0.10 -22.98
N LEU A 370 15.78 0.54 -22.07
CA LEU A 370 14.83 1.64 -22.34
C LEU A 370 15.56 2.97 -22.53
N LYS A 371 16.56 3.27 -21.72
CA LYS A 371 17.40 4.47 -21.89
C LYS A 371 18.13 4.48 -23.23
N ALA A 372 18.78 3.38 -23.59
CA ALA A 372 19.50 3.28 -24.87
C ALA A 372 18.58 3.52 -26.07
N LYS A 373 17.37 2.93 -26.07
CA LYS A 373 16.36 3.19 -27.12
C LYS A 373 15.84 4.63 -27.12
N GLY A 374 15.64 5.21 -25.93
CA GLY A 374 15.23 6.61 -25.80
C GLY A 374 16.24 7.59 -26.36
N GLU A 375 17.53 7.33 -26.13
CA GLU A 375 18.65 8.11 -26.67
C GLU A 375 18.74 7.98 -28.20
N GLU A 376 18.50 6.79 -28.76
CA GLU A 376 18.45 6.56 -30.22
C GLU A 376 17.24 7.26 -30.89
N GLU A 377 16.08 7.29 -30.23
CA GLU A 377 14.85 7.90 -30.76
C GLU A 377 14.66 9.38 -30.39
N GLY A 378 15.51 9.95 -29.54
CA GLY A 378 15.40 11.33 -29.05
C GLY A 378 14.13 11.60 -28.20
N LYS A 379 13.62 10.58 -27.49
CA LYS A 379 12.40 10.68 -26.66
C LYS A 379 12.71 10.46 -25.19
N ASP A 380 12.05 11.22 -24.32
CA ASP A 380 12.05 10.95 -22.88
C ASP A 380 11.29 9.65 -22.57
N VAL A 381 11.96 8.72 -21.87
CA VAL A 381 11.40 7.40 -21.56
C VAL A 381 11.12 7.28 -20.06
N VAL A 382 9.91 6.81 -19.72
CA VAL A 382 9.53 6.51 -18.34
C VAL A 382 10.21 5.21 -17.89
N LEU A 383 10.93 5.28 -16.77
CA LEU A 383 11.70 4.16 -16.22
C LEU A 383 10.92 3.44 -15.11
N PHE A 384 11.19 2.15 -14.94
CA PHE A 384 10.67 1.37 -13.82
C PHE A 384 11.33 1.79 -12.50
N ALA A 385 10.55 1.76 -11.40
CA ALA A 385 11.09 1.83 -10.05
C ALA A 385 11.89 0.55 -9.75
N LEU A 386 13.10 0.70 -9.17
CA LEU A 386 14.07 -0.38 -9.00
C LEU A 386 13.87 -1.22 -7.75
#